data_AF-A0A2D9GR53-F1
#
_entry.id   AF-A0A2D9GR53-F1
#
_cell.length_a   1.000
_cell.length_b   1.000
_cell.length_c   1.000
_cell.angle_alpha   90.00
_cell.angle_beta   90.00
_cell.angle_gamma   90.00
#
_symmetry.space_group_name_H-M   'P 1'
#
loop_
_entity.id
_entity.type
_entity.pdbx_description
1 polymer ?
#
loop_
_entity_poly.entity_id
_entity_poly.type
_entity_poly.pdbx_seq_one_letter_code
_entity_poly.pdbx_strand_id
1 'polypeptide(L)'
;MSKFPGLDESQLKEIAGAVFEAVPQQKTQRKVKEIPAEERCMARMWPKETYDEEGNYIYGKPGQCCRRKKGGDYCAQHQKQADVTTTPLQFTNDGPKGKFKRHGLFHGRVDEELPFHDDQGHLVIFWNTPEVHDWVQTQKDAGTYKEHPAWRDLWLGEREGGSSKKKKATKKDQLTAEKKKTKDLKFKKKRGLSPYFAFLAEKRAEIKATLEAQADEGAKISVADVTKAAGAQWKALKEAIDAAEKRIAAGDDLTDEERDTYKDQNEEMAKYVAASDASKKEAAEYNDAKAKEITASHELQLENAKADTPKDAAPKVSLKLSAKPATTKASPAKMTSEVVVEQKPELEEGEVAEEELEEETKEQPNEEDVFGPDSDDEDGVEAELEEFTHEGQTLFKMADEENEGCFLILNRSPGGEEDEYEQWGTMDADGNISKDDE
;
A
#
# COMPACT_ATOMS: atom_id res chain seq x y z
N MET A 1 27.02 -10.80 34.18
CA MET A 1 25.92 -11.31 35.04
C MET A 1 25.43 -10.22 35.99
N SER A 2 25.13 -9.02 35.48
CA SER A 2 24.90 -7.82 36.29
C SER A 2 23.77 -6.96 35.71
N LYS A 3 22.73 -7.60 35.16
CA LYS A 3 21.57 -6.87 34.63
C LYS A 3 20.49 -6.56 35.68
N PHE A 4 20.53 -7.23 36.83
CA PHE A 4 19.59 -7.00 37.94
C PHE A 4 20.33 -7.08 39.29
N PRO A 5 21.07 -6.03 39.68
CA PRO A 5 21.69 -6.00 40.99
C PRO A 5 20.61 -6.00 42.08
N GLY A 6 20.62 -7.02 42.94
CA GLY A 6 19.74 -7.13 44.10
C GLY A 6 18.60 -8.14 44.00
N LEU A 7 18.41 -8.81 42.85
CA LEU A 7 17.56 -10.00 42.77
C LEU A 7 18.42 -11.26 42.79
N ASP A 8 18.07 -12.19 43.67
CA ASP A 8 18.70 -13.50 43.70
C ASP A 8 18.20 -14.36 42.52
N GLU A 9 18.94 -15.43 42.18
CA GLU A 9 18.53 -16.34 41.09
C GLU A 9 17.19 -17.03 41.36
N SER A 10 16.77 -17.11 42.63
CA SER A 10 15.51 -17.73 43.02
C SER A 10 14.31 -16.84 42.64
N GLN A 11 14.38 -15.54 42.94
CA GLN A 11 13.37 -14.55 42.57
C GLN A 11 13.30 -14.35 41.06
N LEU A 12 14.43 -14.40 40.36
CA LEU A 12 14.43 -14.32 38.89
C LEU A 12 13.71 -15.52 38.25
N LYS A 13 13.88 -16.73 38.82
CA LYS A 13 13.14 -17.92 38.36
C LYS A 13 11.66 -17.84 38.70
N GLU A 14 11.30 -17.32 39.86
CA GLU A 14 9.90 -17.14 40.28
C GLU A 14 9.17 -16.11 39.40
N ILE A 15 9.80 -14.96 39.14
CA ILE A 15 9.25 -13.93 38.25
C ILE A 15 9.16 -14.46 36.82
N ALA A 16 10.17 -15.17 36.32
CA ALA A 16 10.11 -15.78 34.98
C ALA A 16 8.99 -16.83 34.88
N GLY A 17 8.77 -17.62 35.94
CA GLY A 17 7.67 -18.57 36.02
C GLY A 17 6.30 -17.88 35.99
N ALA A 18 6.11 -16.87 36.84
CA ALA A 18 4.87 -16.10 36.92
C ALA A 18 4.55 -15.36 35.60
N VAL A 19 5.57 -14.82 34.92
CA VAL A 19 5.39 -14.15 33.62
C VAL A 19 5.01 -15.15 32.52
N PHE A 20 5.56 -16.37 32.54
CA PHE A 20 5.17 -17.42 31.58
C PHE A 20 3.79 -18.01 31.86
N GLU A 21 3.41 -18.13 33.13
CA GLU A 21 2.10 -18.65 33.55
C GLU A 21 0.97 -17.61 33.35
N ALA A 22 1.29 -16.31 33.41
CA ALA A 22 0.38 -15.22 33.09
C ALA A 22 0.25 -14.90 31.59
N VAL A 23 0.95 -15.62 30.69
CA VAL A 23 0.70 -15.49 29.26
C VAL A 23 -0.72 -16.02 29.01
N PRO A 24 -1.68 -15.16 28.62
CA PRO A 24 -3.06 -15.58 28.41
C PRO A 24 -3.05 -16.72 27.41
N GLN A 25 -3.60 -17.88 27.80
CA GLN A 25 -3.66 -19.07 26.95
C GLN A 25 -4.08 -18.63 25.55
N GLN A 26 -3.15 -18.73 24.59
CA GLN A 26 -3.42 -18.32 23.22
C GLN A 26 -4.66 -19.07 22.79
N LYS A 27 -5.72 -18.31 22.46
CA LYS A 27 -7.00 -18.88 22.00
C LYS A 27 -6.66 -19.96 20.99
N THR A 28 -7.02 -21.20 21.30
CA THR A 28 -6.79 -22.34 20.42
C THR A 28 -7.26 -21.92 19.04
N GLN A 29 -6.33 -21.84 18.08
CA GLN A 29 -6.66 -21.42 16.73
C GLN A 29 -7.80 -22.32 16.27
N ARG A 30 -8.96 -21.71 15.95
CA ARG A 30 -10.12 -22.47 15.48
C ARG A 30 -9.64 -23.35 14.35
N LYS A 31 -9.78 -24.67 14.51
CA LYS A 31 -9.45 -25.63 13.45
C LYS A 31 -10.14 -25.15 12.19
N VAL A 32 -9.34 -24.75 11.19
CA VAL A 32 -9.85 -24.28 9.91
C VAL A 32 -10.62 -25.46 9.32
N LYS A 33 -11.95 -25.30 9.15
CA LYS A 33 -12.75 -26.34 8.51
C LYS A 33 -12.18 -26.57 7.11
N GLU A 34 -11.74 -27.79 6.84
CA GLU A 34 -11.26 -28.17 5.52
C GLU A 34 -12.43 -28.09 4.53
N ILE A 35 -12.30 -27.21 3.54
CA ILE A 35 -13.30 -27.08 2.47
C ILE A 35 -13.06 -28.25 1.49
N PRO A 36 -14.09 -28.98 1.05
CA PRO A 36 -13.96 -30.02 0.02
C PRO A 36 -13.32 -29.48 -1.27
N ALA A 37 -12.55 -30.30 -1.99
CA ALA A 37 -11.81 -29.85 -3.18
C ALA A 37 -12.72 -29.28 -4.29
N GLU A 38 -13.94 -29.80 -4.41
CA GLU A 38 -14.94 -29.36 -5.40
C GLU A 38 -15.46 -27.94 -5.12
N GLU A 39 -15.51 -27.54 -3.85
CA GLU A 39 -15.97 -26.21 -3.43
C GLU A 39 -14.85 -25.17 -3.36
N ARG A 40 -13.60 -25.60 -3.58
CA ARG A 40 -12.43 -24.74 -3.56
C ARG A 40 -12.32 -23.97 -4.88
N CYS A 41 -11.76 -22.77 -4.77
CA CYS A 41 -11.45 -21.92 -5.91
C CYS A 41 -10.54 -22.66 -6.92
N MET A 42 -10.90 -22.63 -8.21
CA MET A 42 -10.19 -23.32 -9.30
C MET A 42 -8.84 -22.69 -9.66
N ALA A 43 -8.46 -21.56 -9.06
CA ALA A 43 -7.16 -20.94 -9.31
C ALA A 43 -6.02 -21.78 -8.72
N ARG A 44 -4.95 -21.95 -9.51
CA ARG A 44 -3.69 -22.51 -9.02
C ARG A 44 -2.94 -21.49 -8.15
N MET A 45 -2.47 -21.94 -7.00
CA MET A 45 -1.63 -21.20 -6.08
C MET A 45 -0.17 -21.57 -6.29
N TRP A 46 0.72 -20.69 -5.83
CA TRP A 46 2.13 -21.01 -5.67
C TRP A 46 2.31 -22.34 -4.94
N PRO A 47 3.23 -23.21 -5.39
CA PRO A 47 3.65 -24.33 -4.56
C PRO A 47 4.10 -23.78 -3.21
N LYS A 48 3.68 -24.45 -2.14
CA LYS A 48 4.28 -24.18 -0.83
C LYS A 48 5.78 -24.39 -0.98
N GLU A 49 6.58 -23.56 -0.31
CA GLU A 49 8.03 -23.68 -0.34
C GLU A 49 8.42 -25.11 0.03
N THR A 50 8.86 -25.86 -0.97
CA THR A 50 9.35 -27.22 -0.83
C THR A 50 10.82 -27.20 -1.13
N TYR A 51 11.60 -27.77 -0.22
CA TYR A 51 13.03 -27.92 -0.36
C TYR A 51 13.33 -29.41 -0.50
N ASP A 52 14.33 -29.77 -1.31
CA ASP A 52 14.86 -31.14 -1.30
C ASP A 52 15.62 -31.41 0.00
N GLU A 53 16.09 -32.65 0.16
CA GLU A 53 16.93 -33.07 1.28
C GLU A 53 18.26 -32.29 1.33
N GLU A 54 18.67 -31.65 0.24
CA GLU A 54 19.89 -30.85 0.10
C GLU A 54 19.65 -29.36 0.38
N GLY A 55 18.40 -28.95 0.63
CA GLY A 55 18.01 -27.57 0.90
C GLY A 55 17.86 -26.68 -0.35
N ASN A 56 17.88 -27.24 -1.55
CA ASN A 56 17.56 -26.52 -2.78
C ASN A 56 16.06 -26.35 -2.91
N TYR A 57 15.64 -25.17 -3.38
CA TYR A 57 14.24 -24.87 -3.61
C TYR A 57 13.74 -25.68 -4.81
N ILE A 58 12.76 -26.55 -4.59
CA ILE A 58 12.08 -27.29 -5.64
C ILE A 58 10.73 -26.63 -5.91
N TYR A 59 10.47 -26.27 -7.17
CA TYR A 59 9.13 -25.92 -7.61
C TYR A 59 8.26 -27.18 -7.65
N GLY A 60 7.55 -27.42 -6.54
CA GLY A 60 6.51 -28.45 -6.48
C GLY A 60 5.36 -28.15 -7.44
N LYS A 61 4.51 -29.15 -7.68
CA LYS A 61 3.27 -28.96 -8.45
C LYS A 61 2.40 -27.89 -7.75
N PRO A 62 1.94 -26.85 -8.45
CA PRO A 62 1.13 -25.80 -7.83
C PRO A 62 -0.19 -26.39 -7.32
N GLY A 63 -0.58 -25.98 -6.12
CA GLY A 63 -1.78 -26.46 -5.44
C GLY A 63 -3.03 -25.67 -5.82
N GLN A 64 -4.22 -26.20 -5.55
CA GLN A 64 -5.48 -25.47 -5.68
C GLN A 64 -5.63 -24.43 -4.55
N CYS A 65 -6.22 -23.27 -4.85
CA CYS A 65 -6.56 -22.28 -3.83
C CYS A 65 -7.45 -22.88 -2.73
N CYS A 66 -7.07 -22.66 -1.47
CA CYS A 66 -7.77 -23.23 -0.31
C CYS A 66 -9.06 -22.47 0.08
N ARG A 67 -9.43 -21.40 -0.63
CA ARG A 67 -10.63 -20.58 -0.34
C ARG A 67 -11.85 -21.13 -1.07
N ARG A 68 -13.04 -20.95 -0.47
CA ARG A 68 -14.32 -21.34 -1.09
C ARG A 68 -14.63 -20.47 -2.31
N LYS A 69 -15.25 -21.07 -3.33
CA LYS A 69 -15.86 -20.37 -4.48
C LYS A 69 -16.93 -19.37 -4.01
N LYS A 70 -17.09 -18.23 -4.69
CA LYS A 70 -18.13 -17.21 -4.40
C LYS A 70 -18.85 -16.83 -5.69
N GLY A 71 -19.90 -17.57 -6.05
CA GLY A 71 -20.77 -17.25 -7.19
C GLY A 71 -20.19 -17.59 -8.57
N GLY A 72 -19.16 -18.43 -8.64
CA GLY A 72 -18.48 -18.85 -9.87
C GLY A 72 -17.38 -19.87 -9.58
N ASP A 73 -16.39 -20.00 -10.46
CA ASP A 73 -15.28 -20.95 -10.29
C ASP A 73 -14.19 -20.48 -9.33
N TYR A 74 -14.20 -19.19 -8.96
CA TYR A 74 -13.14 -18.58 -8.17
C TYR A 74 -13.64 -18.03 -6.83
N CYS A 75 -12.70 -17.79 -5.91
CA CYS A 75 -12.96 -17.00 -4.72
C CYS A 75 -12.93 -15.51 -5.07
N ALA A 76 -13.47 -14.63 -4.22
CA ALA A 76 -13.56 -13.19 -4.51
C ALA A 76 -12.24 -12.52 -4.94
N GLN A 77 -11.08 -12.98 -4.45
CA GLN A 77 -9.78 -12.42 -4.85
C GLN A 77 -9.35 -12.89 -6.25
N HIS A 78 -9.55 -14.17 -6.56
CA HIS A 78 -9.18 -14.74 -7.85
C HIS A 78 -10.21 -14.44 -8.94
N GLN A 79 -11.48 -14.17 -8.56
CA GLN A 79 -12.49 -13.71 -9.51
C GLN A 79 -12.05 -12.39 -10.15
N LYS A 80 -11.65 -11.39 -9.35
CA LYS A 80 -11.10 -10.12 -9.86
C LYS A 80 -9.93 -10.29 -10.82
N GLN A 81 -9.14 -11.35 -10.66
CA GLN A 81 -8.02 -11.65 -11.55
C GLN A 81 -8.50 -12.38 -12.81
N ALA A 82 -9.39 -13.36 -12.66
CA ALA A 82 -10.01 -14.09 -13.76
C ALA A 82 -10.84 -13.17 -14.68
N ASP A 83 -11.48 -12.14 -14.11
CA ASP A 83 -12.24 -11.13 -14.86
C ASP A 83 -11.32 -10.30 -15.79
N VAL A 84 -10.02 -10.20 -15.47
CA VAL A 84 -9.02 -9.58 -16.37
C VAL A 84 -8.60 -10.58 -17.44
N THR A 85 -8.12 -11.75 -17.03
CA THR A 85 -7.77 -12.85 -17.93
C THR A 85 -7.61 -14.15 -17.15
N THR A 86 -8.18 -15.23 -17.67
CA THR A 86 -7.96 -16.59 -17.18
C THR A 86 -6.69 -17.21 -17.76
N THR A 87 -6.17 -16.65 -18.85
CA THR A 87 -4.96 -17.11 -19.51
C THR A 87 -3.76 -16.89 -18.58
N PRO A 88 -2.99 -17.94 -18.29
CA PRO A 88 -1.87 -17.84 -17.38
C PRO A 88 -0.68 -17.11 -17.99
N LEU A 89 0.24 -16.66 -17.11
CA LEU A 89 1.56 -16.11 -17.48
C LEU A 89 1.54 -14.93 -18.48
N GLN A 90 0.45 -14.16 -18.53
CA GLN A 90 0.39 -12.95 -19.34
C GLN A 90 1.12 -11.78 -18.66
N PHE A 91 2.17 -11.29 -19.33
CA PHE A 91 2.89 -10.07 -18.97
C PHE A 91 2.59 -9.00 -20.00
N THR A 92 2.09 -7.86 -19.55
CA THR A 92 1.95 -6.67 -20.40
C THR A 92 3.13 -5.73 -20.15
N ASN A 93 3.56 -5.03 -21.20
CA ASN A 93 4.61 -4.00 -21.10
C ASN A 93 4.09 -2.69 -20.50
N ASP A 94 2.80 -2.59 -20.20
CA ASP A 94 2.12 -1.35 -19.79
C ASP A 94 2.25 -1.05 -18.29
N GLY A 95 3.20 -1.67 -17.59
CA GLY A 95 3.39 -1.38 -16.18
C GLY A 95 4.13 -0.07 -15.94
N PRO A 96 3.86 0.61 -14.80
CA PRO A 96 4.49 1.87 -14.48
C PRO A 96 6.02 1.75 -14.49
N LYS A 97 6.67 2.67 -15.19
CA LYS A 97 8.13 2.73 -15.43
C LYS A 97 8.66 1.64 -16.39
N GLY A 98 7.84 1.24 -17.38
CA GLY A 98 8.22 0.25 -18.40
C GLY A 98 8.43 -1.15 -17.84
N LYS A 99 7.76 -1.45 -16.72
CA LYS A 99 7.89 -2.74 -16.04
C LYS A 99 6.82 -3.70 -16.51
N PHE A 100 7.15 -4.98 -16.61
CA PHE A 100 6.16 -6.01 -16.86
C PHE A 100 5.12 -6.03 -15.73
N LYS A 101 3.86 -5.74 -16.06
CA LYS A 101 2.73 -5.89 -15.12
C LYS A 101 2.15 -7.29 -15.30
N ARG A 102 1.90 -7.95 -14.17
CA ARG A 102 1.25 -9.27 -14.15
C ARG A 102 -0.25 -9.07 -14.21
N HIS A 103 -0.88 -9.66 -15.22
CA HIS A 103 -2.33 -9.68 -15.36
C HIS A 103 -2.86 -11.09 -15.14
N GLY A 104 -4.09 -11.19 -14.65
CA GLY A 104 -4.81 -12.45 -14.58
C GLY A 104 -4.38 -13.43 -13.48
N LEU A 105 -4.81 -14.68 -13.68
CA LEU A 105 -4.46 -15.82 -12.85
C LEU A 105 -3.05 -16.29 -13.18
N PHE A 106 -2.10 -16.05 -12.26
CA PHE A 106 -0.68 -16.29 -12.53
C PHE A 106 -0.36 -17.71 -13.05
N HIS A 107 -0.94 -18.76 -12.44
CA HIS A 107 -0.76 -20.15 -12.88
C HIS A 107 -1.99 -20.73 -13.59
N GLY A 108 -3.00 -19.90 -13.92
CA GLY A 108 -4.22 -20.36 -14.57
C GLY A 108 -5.10 -21.24 -13.69
N ARG A 109 -5.92 -22.07 -14.32
CA ARG A 109 -6.87 -22.95 -13.63
C ARG A 109 -6.27 -24.33 -13.33
N VAL A 110 -6.83 -25.00 -12.31
CA VAL A 110 -6.37 -26.32 -11.84
C VAL A 110 -6.68 -27.47 -12.81
N ASP A 111 -7.72 -27.29 -13.63
CA ASP A 111 -8.20 -28.22 -14.66
C ASP A 111 -7.47 -28.07 -16.00
N GLU A 112 -6.81 -26.95 -16.25
CA GLU A 112 -6.03 -26.68 -17.46
C GLU A 112 -4.59 -27.20 -17.35
N GLU A 113 -3.93 -27.41 -18.49
CA GLU A 113 -2.51 -27.81 -18.54
C GLU A 113 -1.62 -26.76 -17.87
N LEU A 114 -0.50 -27.23 -17.30
CA LEU A 114 0.36 -26.35 -16.53
C LEU A 114 1.20 -25.48 -17.49
N PRO A 115 0.99 -24.16 -17.50
CA PRO A 115 1.71 -23.27 -18.40
C PRO A 115 3.14 -23.10 -17.90
N PHE A 116 4.10 -23.15 -18.82
CA PHE A 116 5.52 -22.97 -18.50
C PHE A 116 6.29 -22.12 -19.51
N HIS A 117 5.70 -21.88 -20.68
CA HIS A 117 6.15 -20.91 -21.66
C HIS A 117 5.07 -19.84 -21.90
N ASP A 118 5.47 -18.67 -22.40
CA ASP A 118 4.55 -17.63 -22.88
C ASP A 118 4.05 -17.95 -24.31
N ASP A 119 3.23 -17.05 -24.84
CA ASP A 119 2.73 -17.11 -26.23
C ASP A 119 3.83 -16.95 -27.28
N GLN A 120 5.02 -16.46 -26.89
CA GLN A 120 6.19 -16.27 -27.75
C GLN A 120 7.20 -17.44 -27.66
N GLY A 121 6.90 -18.47 -26.85
CA GLY A 121 7.74 -19.64 -26.63
C GLY A 121 8.92 -19.42 -25.67
N HIS A 122 8.97 -18.30 -24.95
CA HIS A 122 9.95 -18.05 -23.91
C HIS A 122 9.62 -18.86 -22.66
N LEU A 123 10.65 -19.47 -22.04
CA LEU A 123 10.48 -20.13 -20.75
C LEU A 123 10.22 -19.08 -19.66
N VAL A 124 9.06 -19.17 -18.99
CA VAL A 124 8.64 -18.26 -17.92
C VAL A 124 8.73 -18.92 -16.55
N ILE A 125 8.43 -20.23 -16.43
CA ILE A 125 8.52 -20.96 -15.16
C ILE A 125 9.16 -22.32 -15.40
N PHE A 126 10.18 -22.66 -14.61
CA PHE A 126 10.77 -23.99 -14.61
C PHE A 126 10.11 -24.89 -13.57
N TRP A 127 9.27 -25.82 -14.04
CA TRP A 127 8.68 -26.86 -13.18
C TRP A 127 9.58 -28.07 -13.09
N ASN A 128 9.68 -28.67 -11.90
CA ASN A 128 10.44 -29.92 -11.72
C ASN A 128 9.62 -31.14 -12.19
N THR A 129 9.18 -31.11 -13.44
CA THR A 129 8.43 -32.18 -14.10
C THR A 129 9.25 -32.67 -15.29
N PRO A 130 9.35 -34.00 -15.54
CA PRO A 130 10.11 -34.54 -16.67
C PRO A 130 9.72 -33.93 -18.01
N GLU A 131 8.43 -33.68 -18.23
CA GLU A 131 7.89 -33.07 -19.45
C GLU A 131 8.52 -31.70 -19.76
N VAL A 132 8.64 -30.84 -18.74
CA VAL A 132 9.25 -29.50 -18.89
C VAL A 132 10.74 -29.62 -19.10
N HIS A 133 11.41 -30.55 -18.41
CA HIS A 133 12.82 -30.80 -18.59
C HIS A 133 13.15 -31.26 -20.02
N ASP A 134 12.37 -32.21 -20.55
CA ASP A 134 12.55 -32.76 -21.90
C ASP A 134 12.25 -31.71 -22.97
N TRP A 135 11.22 -30.88 -22.77
CA TRP A 135 10.94 -29.74 -23.63
C TRP A 135 12.11 -28.74 -23.63
N VAL A 136 12.62 -28.35 -22.46
CA VAL A 136 13.75 -27.42 -22.33
C VAL A 136 14.98 -27.98 -23.02
N GLN A 137 15.28 -29.28 -22.86
CA GLN A 137 16.41 -29.91 -23.52
C GLN A 137 16.24 -29.91 -25.03
N THR A 138 15.05 -30.24 -25.54
CA THR A 138 14.73 -30.20 -26.97
C THR A 138 14.92 -28.80 -27.56
N GLN A 139 14.49 -27.75 -26.86
CA GLN A 139 14.68 -26.36 -27.29
C GLN A 139 16.16 -25.93 -27.24
N LYS A 140 16.93 -26.44 -26.28
CA LYS A 140 18.39 -26.20 -26.19
C LYS A 140 19.12 -26.87 -27.34
N ASP A 141 18.78 -28.11 -27.65
CA ASP A 141 19.36 -28.88 -28.74
C ASP A 141 19.00 -28.26 -30.11
N ALA A 142 17.80 -27.69 -30.24
CA ALA A 142 17.36 -26.93 -31.41
C ALA A 142 17.95 -25.51 -31.50
N GLY A 143 18.58 -24.99 -30.44
CA GLY A 143 19.10 -23.61 -30.37
C GLY A 143 18.01 -22.52 -30.31
N THR A 144 16.76 -22.88 -30.10
CA THR A 144 15.60 -21.98 -30.00
C THR A 144 15.26 -21.60 -28.56
N TYR A 145 15.94 -22.19 -27.58
CA TYR A 145 15.75 -21.88 -26.17
C TYR A 145 16.00 -20.40 -25.85
N LYS A 146 14.98 -19.73 -25.33
CA LYS A 146 15.05 -18.35 -24.84
C LYS A 146 14.33 -18.25 -23.50
N GLU A 147 14.97 -17.63 -22.52
CA GLU A 147 14.34 -17.31 -21.22
C GLU A 147 13.59 -16.00 -21.32
N HIS A 148 12.43 -15.91 -20.68
CA HIS A 148 11.66 -14.67 -20.66
C HIS A 148 12.45 -13.58 -19.90
N PRO A 149 12.62 -12.36 -20.45
CA PRO A 149 13.40 -11.29 -19.80
C PRO A 149 12.91 -10.97 -18.37
N ALA A 150 11.58 -10.93 -18.18
CA ALA A 150 10.99 -10.69 -16.87
C ALA A 150 11.30 -11.78 -15.83
N TRP A 151 11.65 -13.01 -16.25
CA TRP A 151 12.00 -14.09 -15.33
C TRP A 151 13.29 -13.78 -14.57
N ARG A 152 14.27 -13.19 -15.27
CA ARG A 152 15.55 -12.76 -14.69
C ARG A 152 15.33 -11.66 -13.64
N ASP A 153 14.50 -10.67 -13.96
CA ASP A 153 14.22 -9.52 -13.11
C ASP A 153 13.35 -9.86 -11.90
N LEU A 154 12.36 -10.74 -12.04
CA LEU A 154 11.49 -11.13 -10.93
C LEU A 154 12.23 -11.95 -9.87
N TRP A 155 13.19 -12.80 -10.27
CA TRP A 155 13.69 -13.88 -9.42
C TRP A 155 15.13 -13.78 -8.99
N LEU A 156 16.04 -13.36 -9.87
CA LEU A 156 17.46 -13.34 -9.49
C LEU A 156 17.79 -12.20 -8.53
N GLY A 157 16.87 -11.24 -8.37
CA GLY A 157 17.07 -10.07 -7.54
C GLY A 157 18.34 -9.30 -7.91
N GLU A 158 18.89 -9.58 -9.11
CA GLU A 158 19.98 -8.83 -9.75
C GLU A 158 19.40 -7.54 -10.33
N ARG A 159 18.63 -6.86 -9.51
CA ARG A 159 18.39 -5.45 -9.68
C ARG A 159 19.74 -4.80 -9.41
N GLU A 160 20.33 -4.17 -10.41
CA GLU A 160 21.48 -3.26 -10.24
C GLU A 160 21.19 -2.11 -9.24
N GLY A 161 19.98 -2.03 -8.69
CA GLY A 161 19.62 -1.11 -7.61
C GLY A 161 18.49 -1.57 -6.68
N GLY A 162 18.45 -2.82 -6.19
CA GLY A 162 17.45 -3.13 -5.16
C GLY A 162 17.53 -4.48 -4.45
N SER A 163 17.96 -4.40 -3.19
CA SER A 163 17.21 -4.90 -2.02
C SER A 163 16.58 -6.31 -2.15
N SER A 164 17.38 -7.36 -1.92
CA SER A 164 16.94 -8.52 -1.10
C SER A 164 18.00 -9.61 -0.95
N LYS A 165 19.04 -9.66 -1.80
CA LYS A 165 20.20 -10.51 -1.51
C LYS A 165 20.94 -9.94 -0.29
N LYS A 166 20.76 -10.61 0.84
CA LYS A 166 21.48 -10.43 2.11
C LYS A 166 22.97 -10.65 1.81
N LYS A 167 23.67 -9.60 1.37
CA LYS A 167 25.13 -9.57 1.33
C LYS A 167 25.61 -10.08 2.69
N LYS A 168 26.54 -11.04 2.71
CA LYS A 168 27.27 -11.44 3.93
C LYS A 168 27.67 -10.15 4.63
N ALA A 169 26.99 -9.86 5.73
CA ALA A 169 27.06 -8.56 6.37
C ALA A 169 28.53 -8.30 6.69
N THR A 170 29.10 -7.29 6.05
CA THR A 170 30.41 -6.80 6.45
C THR A 170 30.29 -6.37 7.91
N LYS A 171 31.38 -6.33 8.68
CA LYS A 171 31.34 -5.91 10.10
C LYS A 171 30.70 -4.52 10.27
N LYS A 172 30.73 -3.70 9.21
CA LYS A 172 30.05 -2.39 9.08
C LYS A 172 28.53 -2.52 8.90
N ASP A 173 28.06 -3.57 8.21
CA ASP A 173 26.64 -3.90 8.05
C ASP A 173 26.04 -4.59 9.28
N GLN A 174 26.84 -5.33 10.06
CA GLN A 174 26.39 -5.88 11.35
C GLN A 174 26.16 -4.76 12.37
N LEU A 175 27.01 -3.73 12.39
CA LEU A 175 26.83 -2.53 13.23
C LEU A 175 25.60 -1.70 12.79
N THR A 176 25.28 -1.62 11.50
CA THR A 176 24.03 -0.96 11.05
C THR A 176 22.80 -1.85 11.19
N ALA A 177 22.94 -3.18 11.20
CA ALA A 177 21.87 -4.13 11.51
C ALA A 177 21.53 -4.17 13.00
N GLU A 178 22.51 -4.01 13.90
CA GLU A 178 22.24 -3.77 15.33
C GLU A 178 21.55 -2.42 15.56
N LYS A 179 21.92 -1.38 14.80
CA LYS A 179 21.15 -0.12 14.73
C LYS A 179 19.76 -0.25 14.08
N LYS A 180 19.46 -1.36 13.39
CA LYS A 180 18.11 -1.66 12.85
C LYS A 180 17.30 -2.55 13.78
N LYS A 181 17.92 -3.43 14.58
CA LYS A 181 17.22 -4.17 15.64
C LYS A 181 16.78 -3.26 16.79
N THR A 182 17.42 -2.12 17.00
CA THR A 182 16.88 -1.04 17.85
C THR A 182 15.68 -0.31 17.22
N LYS A 183 15.37 -0.50 15.92
CA LYS A 183 14.15 0.03 15.29
C LYS A 183 12.89 -0.83 15.52
N ASP A 184 12.98 -1.98 16.19
CA ASP A 184 11.78 -2.71 16.63
C ASP A 184 11.20 -2.15 17.95
N LEU A 185 11.90 -1.22 18.61
CA LEU A 185 11.33 -0.27 19.59
C LEU A 185 10.75 0.96 18.86
N LYS A 186 10.00 0.75 17.77
CA LYS A 186 9.24 1.83 17.13
C LYS A 186 8.17 2.30 18.10
N PHE A 187 8.49 3.38 18.81
CA PHE A 187 7.53 4.14 19.59
C PHE A 187 6.34 4.48 18.67
N LYS A 188 5.18 3.89 18.97
CA LYS A 188 3.93 4.22 18.27
C LYS A 188 3.52 5.60 18.73
N LYS A 189 3.64 6.59 17.84
CA LYS A 189 3.18 7.96 18.10
C LYS A 189 1.74 7.92 18.60
N LYS A 190 1.46 8.57 19.73
CA LYS A 190 0.08 8.81 20.17
C LYS A 190 -0.56 9.78 19.17
N ARG A 191 -1.77 9.47 18.72
CA ARG A 191 -2.59 10.39 17.92
C ARG A 191 -3.48 11.17 18.89
N GLY A 192 -3.71 12.45 18.61
CA GLY A 192 -4.72 13.22 19.35
C GLY A 192 -6.11 12.61 19.15
N LEU A 193 -6.98 12.77 20.15
CA LEU A 193 -8.38 12.38 20.01
C LEU A 193 -9.09 13.35 19.06
N SER A 194 -9.98 12.85 18.19
CA SER A 194 -10.87 13.71 17.39
C SER A 194 -12.05 14.22 18.24
N PRO A 195 -12.78 15.26 17.81
CA PRO A 195 -13.91 15.82 18.57
C PRO A 195 -14.97 14.77 18.93
N TYR A 196 -15.27 13.85 18.01
CA TYR A 196 -16.18 12.73 18.28
C TYR A 196 -15.68 11.80 19.38
N PHE A 197 -14.36 11.54 19.45
CA PHE A 197 -13.78 10.73 20.52
C PHE A 197 -13.76 11.47 21.86
N ALA A 198 -13.68 12.80 21.86
CA ALA A 198 -13.87 13.61 23.06
C ALA A 198 -15.34 13.55 23.55
N PHE A 199 -16.30 13.68 22.64
CA PHE A 199 -17.73 13.46 22.92
C PHE A 199 -17.99 12.07 23.49
N LEU A 200 -17.48 11.02 22.85
CA LEU A 200 -17.59 9.65 23.35
C LEU A 200 -16.97 9.46 24.73
N ALA A 201 -15.87 10.15 25.05
CA ALA A 201 -15.24 10.02 26.36
C ALA A 201 -16.16 10.53 27.49
N GLU A 202 -16.95 11.58 27.23
CA GLU A 202 -17.84 12.20 28.22
C GLU A 202 -19.22 11.52 28.24
N LYS A 203 -19.86 11.35 27.08
CA LYS A 203 -21.25 10.87 26.97
C LYS A 203 -21.42 9.37 27.04
N ARG A 204 -20.38 8.56 26.87
CA ARG A 204 -20.51 7.09 26.83
C ARG A 204 -21.12 6.49 28.10
N ALA A 205 -20.85 7.06 29.27
CA ALA A 205 -21.44 6.58 30.52
C ALA A 205 -22.95 6.86 30.58
N GLU A 206 -23.38 8.05 30.16
CA GLU A 206 -24.78 8.46 30.08
C GLU A 206 -25.54 7.62 29.05
N ILE A 207 -24.95 7.40 27.87
CA ILE A 207 -25.52 6.56 26.80
C ILE A 207 -25.65 5.11 27.26
N LYS A 208 -24.65 4.59 27.98
CA LYS A 208 -24.73 3.25 28.54
C LYS A 208 -25.86 3.14 29.57
N ALA A 209 -25.99 4.12 30.46
CA ALA A 209 -27.04 4.13 31.48
C ALA A 209 -28.45 4.24 30.88
N THR A 210 -28.63 5.07 29.85
CA THR A 210 -29.92 5.21 29.15
C THR A 210 -30.31 3.94 28.41
N LEU A 211 -29.36 3.30 27.71
CA LEU A 211 -29.61 2.00 27.10
C LEU A 211 -29.90 0.92 28.15
N GLU A 212 -29.20 0.93 29.30
CA GLU A 212 -29.42 -0.02 30.41
C GLU A 212 -30.80 0.15 31.06
N ALA A 213 -31.32 1.38 31.10
CA ALA A 213 -32.68 1.66 31.57
C ALA A 213 -33.76 1.27 30.55
N GLN A 214 -33.44 1.26 29.25
CA GLN A 214 -34.36 0.88 28.17
C GLN A 214 -34.38 -0.63 27.90
N ALA A 215 -33.32 -1.33 28.30
CA ALA A 215 -33.21 -2.77 28.12
C ALA A 215 -34.02 -3.52 29.18
N ASP A 216 -34.75 -4.56 28.77
CA ASP A 216 -35.47 -5.44 29.70
C ASP A 216 -34.50 -6.05 30.74
N GLU A 217 -34.98 -6.24 31.98
CA GLU A 217 -34.18 -6.74 33.10
C GLU A 217 -33.40 -8.02 32.72
N GLY A 218 -32.08 -7.88 32.53
CA GLY A 218 -31.17 -8.99 32.23
C GLY A 218 -30.55 -8.98 30.83
N ALA A 219 -30.96 -8.09 29.92
CA ALA A 219 -30.31 -7.95 28.63
C ALA A 219 -28.95 -7.24 28.78
N LYS A 220 -27.87 -7.92 28.35
CA LYS A 220 -26.51 -7.36 28.36
C LYS A 220 -26.30 -6.44 27.17
N ILE A 221 -26.01 -5.18 27.43
CA ILE A 221 -25.78 -4.18 26.39
C ILE A 221 -24.40 -4.36 25.79
N SER A 222 -24.33 -4.49 24.47
CA SER A 222 -23.06 -4.61 23.78
C SER A 222 -22.39 -3.24 23.66
N VAL A 223 -21.05 -3.22 23.65
CA VAL A 223 -20.30 -1.99 23.38
C VAL A 223 -20.64 -1.42 22.00
N ALA A 224 -20.99 -2.28 21.04
CA ALA A 224 -21.38 -1.87 19.70
C ALA A 224 -22.67 -1.04 19.72
N ASP A 225 -23.63 -1.39 20.57
CA ASP A 225 -24.91 -0.67 20.68
C ASP A 225 -24.70 0.73 21.30
N VAL A 226 -23.84 0.82 22.32
CA VAL A 226 -23.44 2.12 22.90
C VAL A 226 -22.76 3.00 21.85
N THR A 227 -21.87 2.44 21.03
CA THR A 227 -21.20 3.23 19.97
C THR A 227 -22.14 3.63 18.84
N LYS A 228 -23.14 2.82 18.51
CA LYS A 228 -24.17 3.18 17.52
C LYS A 228 -25.07 4.31 18.03
N ALA A 229 -25.53 4.21 19.28
CA ALA A 229 -26.35 5.24 19.91
C ALA A 229 -25.57 6.57 20.02
N ALA A 230 -24.29 6.51 20.39
CA ALA A 230 -23.43 7.69 20.41
C ALA A 230 -23.22 8.32 19.03
N GLY A 231 -23.03 7.50 17.99
CA GLY A 231 -22.93 7.98 16.61
C GLY A 231 -24.21 8.72 16.17
N ALA A 232 -25.38 8.18 16.52
CA ALA A 232 -26.66 8.82 16.22
C ALA A 232 -26.84 10.16 16.96
N GLN A 233 -26.50 10.23 18.26
CA GLN A 233 -26.57 11.47 19.03
C GLN A 233 -25.62 12.54 18.48
N TRP A 234 -24.41 12.15 18.09
CA TRP A 234 -23.44 13.07 17.49
C TRP A 234 -23.89 13.59 16.14
N LYS A 235 -24.46 12.73 15.28
CA LYS A 235 -25.02 13.13 13.98
C LYS A 235 -26.20 14.09 14.16
N ALA A 236 -27.11 13.79 15.09
CA ALA A 236 -28.24 14.66 15.41
C ALA A 236 -27.80 16.04 15.93
N LEU A 237 -26.75 16.10 16.76
CA LEU A 237 -26.18 17.36 17.23
C LEU A 237 -25.66 18.22 16.07
N LYS A 238 -24.91 17.62 15.15
CA LYS A 238 -24.40 18.31 13.95
C LYS A 238 -25.53 18.79 13.04
N GLU A 239 -26.47 17.92 12.71
CA GLU A 239 -27.60 18.26 11.84
C GLU A 239 -28.46 19.38 12.42
N ALA A 240 -28.65 19.42 13.75
CA ALA A 240 -29.37 20.51 14.41
C ALA A 240 -28.65 21.86 14.31
N ILE A 241 -27.32 21.87 14.50
CA ILE A 241 -26.48 23.06 14.33
C ILE A 241 -26.51 23.52 12.85
N ASP A 242 -26.26 22.62 11.91
CA ASP A 242 -26.22 22.93 10.47
C ASP A 242 -27.59 23.42 9.98
N ALA A 243 -28.69 22.85 10.47
CA ALA A 243 -30.04 23.29 10.12
C ALA A 243 -30.35 24.69 10.66
N ALA A 244 -29.93 25.00 11.89
CA ALA A 244 -30.07 26.33 12.47
C ALA A 244 -29.22 27.36 11.72
N GLU A 245 -27.98 27.04 11.39
CA GLU A 245 -27.09 27.89 10.60
C GLU A 245 -27.64 28.16 9.20
N LYS A 246 -28.20 27.16 8.52
CA LYS A 246 -28.85 27.33 7.22
C LYS A 246 -30.05 28.28 7.29
N ARG A 247 -30.87 28.22 8.34
CA ARG A 247 -31.98 29.17 8.56
C ARG A 247 -31.47 30.59 8.82
N ILE A 248 -30.44 30.75 9.66
CA ILE A 248 -29.79 32.04 9.91
C ILE A 248 -29.24 32.62 8.59
N ALA A 249 -28.58 31.80 7.77
CA ALA A 249 -28.03 32.21 6.49
C ALA A 249 -29.10 32.59 5.46
N ALA A 250 -30.28 31.96 5.52
CA ALA A 250 -31.44 32.33 4.71
C ALA A 250 -32.13 33.63 5.17
N GLY A 251 -31.74 34.18 6.33
CA GLY A 251 -32.36 35.37 6.92
C GLY A 251 -33.65 35.08 7.68
N ASP A 252 -33.92 33.80 8.01
CA ASP A 252 -35.05 33.43 8.86
C ASP A 252 -34.74 33.80 10.32
N ASP A 253 -35.64 34.55 10.95
CA ASP A 253 -35.56 34.84 12.38
C ASP A 253 -35.87 33.56 13.18
N LEU A 254 -34.87 33.01 13.88
CA LEU A 254 -35.10 31.99 14.90
C LEU A 254 -35.85 32.61 16.08
N THR A 255 -36.82 31.86 16.59
CA THR A 255 -37.46 32.18 17.87
C THR A 255 -36.42 32.22 18.99
N ASP A 256 -36.71 32.93 20.08
CA ASP A 256 -35.78 33.04 21.20
C ASP A 256 -35.42 31.66 21.79
N GLU A 257 -36.39 30.73 21.85
CA GLU A 257 -36.20 29.35 22.32
C GLU A 257 -35.29 28.52 21.40
N GLU A 258 -35.48 28.64 20.08
CA GLU A 258 -34.63 27.96 19.09
C GLU A 258 -33.21 28.53 19.10
N ARG A 259 -33.07 29.84 19.32
CA ARG A 259 -31.77 30.51 19.42
C ARG A 259 -30.98 30.08 20.65
N ASP A 260 -31.64 29.96 21.80
CA ASP A 260 -31.04 29.45 23.02
C ASP A 260 -30.61 27.98 22.84
N THR A 261 -31.47 27.16 22.23
CA THR A 261 -31.14 25.75 21.93
C THR A 261 -29.94 25.63 20.99
N TYR A 262 -29.90 26.43 19.92
CA TYR A 262 -28.78 26.48 18.99
C TYR A 262 -27.48 26.89 19.70
N LYS A 263 -27.55 27.91 20.56
CA LYS A 263 -26.40 28.38 21.32
C LYS A 263 -25.87 27.29 22.26
N ASP A 264 -26.74 26.61 23.00
CA ASP A 264 -26.36 25.53 23.91
C ASP A 264 -25.72 24.36 23.15
N GLN A 265 -26.29 23.96 22.01
CA GLN A 265 -25.75 22.89 21.16
C GLN A 265 -24.39 23.26 20.56
N ASN A 266 -24.24 24.49 20.10
CA ASN A 266 -22.99 24.98 19.52
C ASN A 266 -21.90 25.12 20.61
N GLU A 267 -22.24 25.60 21.81
CA GLU A 267 -21.34 25.62 22.96
C GLU A 267 -20.90 24.21 23.36
N GLU A 268 -21.83 23.24 23.33
CA GLU A 268 -21.50 21.83 23.59
C GLU A 268 -20.53 21.27 22.54
N MET A 269 -20.77 21.54 21.26
CA MET A 269 -19.88 21.10 20.17
C MET A 269 -18.49 21.76 20.30
N ALA A 270 -18.45 23.07 20.54
CA ALA A 270 -17.22 23.83 20.73
C ALA A 270 -16.36 23.26 21.88
N LYS A 271 -16.98 22.81 22.97
CA LYS A 271 -16.28 22.13 24.07
C LYS A 271 -15.56 20.85 23.61
N TYR A 272 -16.19 20.04 22.75
CA TYR A 272 -15.57 18.81 22.25
C TYR A 272 -14.45 19.08 21.23
N VAL A 273 -14.57 20.12 20.42
CA VAL A 273 -13.46 20.59 19.56
C VAL A 273 -12.29 21.08 20.38
N ALA A 274 -12.53 21.91 21.39
CA ALA A 274 -11.48 22.39 22.29
C ALA A 274 -10.78 21.22 23.02
N ALA A 275 -11.55 20.22 23.47
CA ALA A 275 -10.99 19.02 24.08
C ALA A 275 -10.16 18.17 23.10
N SER A 276 -10.59 18.07 21.84
CA SER A 276 -9.83 17.41 20.78
C SER A 276 -8.50 18.10 20.52
N ASP A 277 -8.49 19.43 20.41
CA ASP A 277 -7.28 20.19 20.14
C ASP A 277 -6.31 20.16 21.33
N ALA A 278 -6.83 20.23 22.57
CA ALA A 278 -6.03 19.98 23.76
C ALA A 278 -5.38 18.58 23.75
N SER A 279 -6.14 17.55 23.33
CA SER A 279 -5.61 16.18 23.21
C SER A 279 -4.55 16.05 22.10
N LYS A 280 -4.73 16.72 20.96
CA LYS A 280 -3.71 16.76 19.88
C LYS A 280 -2.44 17.42 20.38
N LYS A 281 -2.55 18.52 21.12
CA LYS A 281 -1.40 19.21 21.71
C LYS A 281 -0.66 18.32 22.71
N GLU A 282 -1.38 17.67 23.63
CA GLU A 282 -0.77 16.72 24.59
C GLU A 282 -0.10 15.54 23.87
N ALA A 283 -0.73 15.01 22.82
CA ALA A 283 -0.15 13.93 22.03
C ALA A 283 1.13 14.37 21.30
N ALA A 284 1.16 15.61 20.78
CA ALA A 284 2.34 16.19 20.14
C ALA A 284 3.49 16.37 21.15
N GLU A 285 3.21 16.96 22.32
CA GLU A 285 4.19 17.14 23.40
C GLU A 285 4.75 15.80 23.89
N TYR A 286 3.88 14.79 24.07
CA TYR A 286 4.30 13.44 24.45
C TYR A 286 5.19 12.79 23.38
N ASN A 287 4.83 12.94 22.11
CA ASN A 287 5.60 12.37 21.00
C ASN A 287 6.97 13.05 20.86
N ASP A 288 7.05 14.36 21.06
CA ASP A 288 8.30 15.11 21.07
C ASP A 288 9.18 14.72 22.27
N ALA A 289 8.62 14.64 23.48
CA ALA A 289 9.33 14.18 24.66
C ALA A 289 9.90 12.76 24.48
N LYS A 290 9.13 11.86 23.87
CA LYS A 290 9.57 10.50 23.56
C LYS A 290 10.63 10.45 22.46
N ALA A 291 10.53 11.32 21.46
CA ALA A 291 11.57 11.44 20.45
C ALA A 291 12.89 11.92 21.07
N LYS A 292 12.85 12.92 21.97
CA LYS A 292 14.01 13.41 22.72
C LYS A 292 14.63 12.32 23.61
N GLU A 293 13.81 11.53 24.31
CA GLU A 293 14.28 10.39 25.11
C GLU A 293 14.99 9.34 24.25
N ILE A 294 14.43 9.00 23.08
CA ILE A 294 15.04 8.06 22.13
C ILE A 294 16.38 8.61 21.63
N THR A 295 16.44 9.90 21.24
CA THR A 295 17.67 10.55 20.79
C THR A 295 18.74 10.55 21.87
N ALA A 296 18.40 10.93 23.11
CA ALA A 296 19.31 10.91 24.25
C ALA A 296 19.83 9.49 24.55
N SER A 297 18.96 8.48 24.47
CA SER A 297 19.36 7.08 24.68
C SER A 297 20.34 6.60 23.59
N HIS A 298 20.17 7.05 22.35
CA HIS A 298 21.05 6.70 21.25
C HIS A 298 22.41 7.42 21.34
N GLU A 299 22.43 8.68 21.78
CA GLU A 299 23.68 9.41 22.06
C GLU A 299 24.50 8.72 23.16
N LEU A 300 23.86 8.34 24.27
CA LEU A 300 24.51 7.62 25.36
C LEU A 300 25.07 6.25 24.91
N GLN A 301 24.36 5.54 24.02
CA GLN A 301 24.87 4.31 23.41
C GLN A 301 26.11 4.56 22.53
N LEU A 302 26.14 5.66 21.78
CA LEU A 302 27.30 6.03 20.97
C LEU A 302 28.51 6.44 21.83
N GLU A 303 28.30 7.12 22.95
CA GLU A 303 29.37 7.45 23.90
C GLU A 303 29.98 6.20 24.54
N ASN A 304 29.13 5.27 25.01
CA ASN A 304 29.60 4.00 25.56
C ASN A 304 30.36 3.17 24.52
N ALA A 305 29.87 3.12 23.27
CA ALA A 305 30.56 2.42 22.19
C ALA A 305 31.92 3.03 21.83
N LYS A 306 32.11 4.35 22.01
CA LYS A 306 33.42 4.99 21.84
C LYS A 306 34.37 4.64 22.99
N ALA A 307 33.87 4.60 24.23
CA ALA A 307 34.66 4.25 25.41
C ALA A 307 35.20 2.80 25.36
N ASP A 308 34.43 1.87 24.79
CA ASP A 308 34.79 0.44 24.71
C ASP A 308 35.72 0.09 23.53
N THR A 309 36.17 1.05 22.72
CA THR A 309 37.19 0.76 21.69
C THR A 309 38.58 0.64 22.33
N PRO A 310 39.20 -0.56 22.35
CA PRO A 310 40.50 -0.73 23.00
C PRO A 310 41.57 0.05 22.24
N LYS A 311 42.17 1.05 22.91
CA LYS A 311 43.25 1.90 22.37
C LYS A 311 44.55 1.14 22.02
N ASP A 312 44.67 -0.14 22.39
CA ASP A 312 45.91 -0.92 22.21
C ASP A 312 45.87 -1.98 21.09
N ALA A 313 44.90 -1.90 20.17
CA ALA A 313 44.93 -2.77 18.98
C ALA A 313 45.97 -2.27 17.96
N ALA A 314 47.19 -2.80 18.06
CA ALA A 314 48.32 -2.55 17.18
C ALA A 314 47.96 -2.52 15.67
N PRO A 315 48.60 -1.64 14.87
CA PRO A 315 48.27 -1.46 13.45
C PRO A 315 48.53 -2.74 12.66
N LYS A 316 47.47 -3.39 12.18
CA LYS A 316 47.56 -4.52 11.25
C LYS A 316 48.02 -4.04 9.88
N VAL A 317 49.29 -4.35 9.61
CA VAL A 317 50.00 -4.51 8.33
C VAL A 317 49.11 -4.39 7.08
N SER A 318 49.36 -3.33 6.31
CA SER A 318 48.82 -3.11 4.97
C SER A 318 49.36 -4.15 3.98
N LEU A 319 48.53 -5.13 3.63
CA LEU A 319 48.78 -6.04 2.52
C LEU A 319 48.62 -5.28 1.20
N LYS A 320 49.75 -4.94 0.57
CA LYS A 320 49.84 -4.44 -0.81
C LYS A 320 49.29 -5.50 -1.77
N LEU A 321 48.10 -5.25 -2.32
CA LEU A 321 47.58 -5.99 -3.48
C LEU A 321 48.28 -5.45 -4.74
N SER A 322 49.04 -6.33 -5.38
CA SER A 322 49.73 -6.11 -6.64
C SER A 322 48.74 -5.97 -7.79
N ALA A 323 48.97 -4.93 -8.60
CA ALA A 323 48.27 -4.67 -9.85
C ALA A 323 48.51 -5.76 -10.89
N LYS A 324 47.45 -6.21 -11.56
CA LYS A 324 47.54 -6.92 -12.84
C LYS A 324 47.39 -5.92 -13.99
N PRO A 325 48.21 -5.99 -15.05
CA PRO A 325 48.10 -5.09 -16.19
C PRO A 325 46.96 -5.52 -17.14
N ALA A 326 46.20 -4.52 -17.59
CA ALA A 326 45.17 -4.64 -18.62
C ALA A 326 45.82 -4.95 -19.97
N THR A 327 45.34 -5.99 -20.64
CA THR A 327 45.69 -6.31 -22.04
C THR A 327 44.61 -5.72 -22.93
N THR A 328 45.00 -4.73 -23.73
CA THR A 328 44.24 -4.17 -24.83
C THR A 328 44.08 -5.24 -25.94
N LYS A 329 42.85 -5.48 -26.39
CA LYS A 329 42.60 -6.14 -27.68
C LYS A 329 41.71 -5.26 -28.54
N ALA A 330 42.21 -5.08 -29.75
CA ALA A 330 41.73 -4.21 -30.81
C ALA A 330 40.45 -4.72 -31.48
N SER A 331 39.66 -3.77 -31.97
CA SER A 331 38.68 -3.95 -33.06
C SER A 331 39.33 -4.56 -34.30
N PRO A 332 38.53 -5.16 -35.21
CA PRO A 332 38.18 -4.37 -36.39
C PRO A 332 36.80 -4.67 -37.02
N ALA A 333 36.46 -3.78 -37.96
CA ALA A 333 35.73 -4.01 -39.21
C ALA A 333 34.19 -4.08 -39.19
N LYS A 334 33.63 -2.88 -39.30
CA LYS A 334 32.64 -2.44 -40.30
C LYS A 334 32.50 -3.38 -41.51
N MET A 335 31.30 -3.94 -41.73
CA MET A 335 30.87 -4.45 -43.02
C MET A 335 29.42 -4.03 -43.27
N THR A 336 29.26 -3.32 -44.38
CA THR A 336 28.03 -2.88 -45.04
C THR A 336 27.53 -3.97 -45.98
N SER A 337 26.23 -4.26 -45.96
CA SER A 337 25.48 -4.89 -47.06
C SER A 337 24.00 -4.60 -46.79
N GLU A 338 23.42 -3.67 -47.53
CA GLU A 338 22.77 -3.85 -48.83
C GLU A 338 21.29 -4.23 -48.69
N VAL A 339 20.50 -3.34 -49.29
CA VAL A 339 19.05 -3.27 -49.44
C VAL A 339 18.60 -4.39 -50.38
N VAL A 340 17.57 -5.15 -49.98
CA VAL A 340 16.72 -5.87 -50.93
C VAL A 340 15.27 -5.57 -50.56
N VAL A 341 14.62 -4.93 -51.53
CA VAL A 341 13.19 -4.61 -51.69
C VAL A 341 12.44 -5.88 -52.14
N GLU A 342 11.11 -5.87 -51.99
CA GLU A 342 10.08 -6.83 -52.48
C GLU A 342 9.50 -7.71 -51.36
N GLN A 343 8.18 -7.91 -51.21
CA GLN A 343 7.02 -7.55 -52.02
C GLN A 343 5.74 -7.67 -51.16
N LYS A 344 4.75 -6.85 -51.52
CA LYS A 344 3.32 -6.86 -51.12
C LYS A 344 2.61 -8.07 -51.75
N PRO A 345 1.57 -8.64 -51.12
CA PRO A 345 0.16 -8.45 -51.59
C PRO A 345 -0.78 -8.30 -50.37
N GLU A 346 -1.78 -7.41 -50.28
CA GLU A 346 -2.94 -7.05 -51.11
C GLU A 346 -4.01 -8.15 -51.27
N LEU A 347 -5.25 -7.80 -50.84
CA LEU A 347 -6.55 -8.50 -50.90
C LEU A 347 -6.77 -9.59 -49.82
N GLU A 348 -7.89 -9.67 -49.11
CA GLU A 348 -9.29 -9.48 -49.53
C GLU A 348 -10.14 -8.68 -48.53
N GLU A 349 -11.02 -7.88 -49.11
CA GLU A 349 -12.19 -7.27 -48.50
C GLU A 349 -13.27 -8.35 -48.30
N GLY A 350 -13.87 -8.37 -47.11
CA GLY A 350 -15.03 -9.19 -46.77
C GLY A 350 -16.16 -8.28 -46.29
N GLU A 351 -17.08 -8.02 -47.20
CA GLU A 351 -18.28 -7.19 -47.08
C GLU A 351 -19.47 -8.00 -46.50
N VAL A 352 -20.43 -7.29 -45.90
CA VAL A 352 -21.85 -7.64 -45.65
C VAL A 352 -22.20 -8.59 -44.49
N ALA A 353 -22.85 -8.03 -43.46
CA ALA A 353 -24.18 -8.47 -43.00
C ALA A 353 -24.74 -7.47 -41.96
N GLU A 354 -25.55 -6.55 -42.46
CA GLU A 354 -26.58 -5.86 -41.69
C GLU A 354 -27.59 -6.92 -41.21
N GLU A 355 -27.91 -6.93 -39.92
CA GLU A 355 -29.14 -7.54 -39.43
C GLU A 355 -29.82 -6.55 -38.50
N GLU A 356 -30.82 -5.87 -39.07
CA GLU A 356 -31.87 -5.17 -38.36
C GLU A 356 -32.63 -6.17 -37.49
N LEU A 357 -32.81 -5.85 -36.21
CA LEU A 357 -33.89 -6.42 -35.43
C LEU A 357 -34.58 -5.30 -34.65
N GLU A 358 -35.59 -4.73 -35.30
CA GLU A 358 -36.71 -4.09 -34.63
C GLU A 358 -37.45 -5.15 -33.81
N GLU A 359 -37.58 -4.95 -32.49
CA GLU A 359 -38.78 -5.41 -31.80
C GLU A 359 -39.21 -4.42 -30.71
N GLU A 360 -40.23 -3.70 -31.10
CA GLU A 360 -41.19 -2.94 -30.32
C GLU A 360 -41.78 -3.80 -29.17
N THR A 361 -41.83 -3.32 -27.93
CA THR A 361 -43.01 -3.50 -27.06
C THR A 361 -42.93 -2.74 -25.72
N LYS A 362 -43.98 -1.93 -25.53
CA LYS A 362 -44.70 -1.60 -24.28
C LYS A 362 -44.05 -0.72 -23.22
N GLU A 363 -44.42 0.55 -23.32
CA GLU A 363 -44.70 1.45 -22.19
C GLU A 363 -45.75 0.85 -21.22
N GLN A 364 -45.43 0.88 -19.93
CA GLN A 364 -46.37 1.26 -18.85
C GLN A 364 -45.59 2.02 -17.77
N PRO A 365 -46.19 3.06 -17.17
CA PRO A 365 -45.52 3.94 -16.22
C PRO A 365 -45.48 3.25 -14.85
N ASN A 366 -44.31 3.22 -14.23
CA ASN A 366 -44.21 2.86 -12.82
C ASN A 366 -43.56 4.00 -12.03
N GLU A 367 -44.09 4.17 -10.84
CA GLU A 367 -44.09 5.35 -10.01
C GLU A 367 -42.69 5.80 -9.56
N GLU A 368 -42.57 7.12 -9.40
CA GLU A 368 -41.40 7.84 -8.92
C GLU A 368 -40.97 7.34 -7.54
N ASP A 369 -39.86 6.59 -7.48
CA ASP A 369 -39.14 6.32 -6.24
C ASP A 369 -38.06 7.40 -6.09
N VAL A 370 -38.41 8.43 -5.31
CA VAL A 370 -37.53 9.53 -4.89
C VAL A 370 -36.56 9.00 -3.83
N PHE A 371 -35.52 8.29 -4.28
CA PHE A 371 -34.29 8.11 -3.51
C PHE A 371 -33.18 8.81 -4.28
N GLY A 372 -32.89 10.04 -3.87
CA GLY A 372 -31.71 10.77 -4.36
C GLY A 372 -30.44 9.98 -4.04
N PRO A 373 -29.45 9.98 -4.94
CA PRO A 373 -28.15 9.41 -4.62
C PRO A 373 -27.52 10.21 -3.48
N ASP A 374 -27.22 9.53 -2.37
CA ASP A 374 -26.26 10.00 -1.37
C ASP A 374 -24.89 10.16 -2.06
N SER A 375 -24.63 11.34 -2.61
CA SER A 375 -23.31 11.77 -3.06
C SER A 375 -22.57 12.42 -1.88
N ASP A 376 -22.06 11.58 -0.98
CA ASP A 376 -20.96 11.93 -0.06
C ASP A 376 -19.62 11.78 -0.80
N ASP A 377 -19.51 12.36 -1.99
CA ASP A 377 -18.23 12.67 -2.60
C ASP A 377 -17.85 14.05 -2.05
N GLU A 378 -17.00 14.07 -1.03
CA GLU A 378 -16.23 15.28 -0.76
C GLU A 378 -15.35 15.50 -1.98
N ASP A 379 -15.87 16.28 -2.93
CA ASP A 379 -15.13 16.90 -4.02
C ASP A 379 -14.02 17.73 -3.36
N GLY A 380 -12.89 17.08 -3.09
CA GLY A 380 -11.63 17.76 -2.91
C GLY A 380 -11.47 18.59 -4.15
N VAL A 381 -11.60 19.91 -4.00
CA VAL A 381 -11.46 20.88 -5.09
C VAL A 381 -10.07 20.67 -5.66
N GLU A 382 -9.96 19.83 -6.69
CA GLU A 382 -8.74 19.66 -7.45
C GLU A 382 -8.48 21.03 -8.06
N ALA A 383 -7.53 21.77 -7.48
CA ALA A 383 -7.12 23.04 -8.04
C ALA A 383 -6.79 22.80 -9.52
N GLU A 384 -7.55 23.41 -10.42
CA GLU A 384 -7.37 23.24 -11.87
C GLU A 384 -5.97 23.73 -12.26
N LEU A 385 -5.03 22.80 -12.38
CA LEU A 385 -3.67 23.07 -12.84
C LEU A 385 -3.69 23.14 -14.36
N GLU A 386 -3.52 24.33 -14.92
CA GLU A 386 -3.35 24.50 -16.36
C GLU A 386 -1.89 24.19 -16.76
N GLU A 387 -1.71 23.19 -17.63
CA GLU A 387 -0.42 22.81 -18.19
C GLU A 387 0.00 23.77 -19.32
N PHE A 388 1.26 24.23 -19.31
CA PHE A 388 1.84 24.99 -20.41
C PHE A 388 3.33 24.66 -20.63
N THR A 389 3.88 24.99 -21.80
CA THR A 389 5.29 24.74 -22.12
C THR A 389 6.08 26.04 -22.17
N HIS A 390 7.16 26.13 -21.40
CA HIS A 390 8.09 27.26 -21.39
C HIS A 390 9.52 26.74 -21.53
N GLU A 391 10.30 27.29 -22.48
CA GLU A 391 11.68 26.87 -22.77
C GLU A 391 11.88 25.35 -23.01
N GLY A 392 10.83 24.65 -23.49
CA GLY A 392 10.86 23.21 -23.72
C GLY A 392 10.63 22.35 -22.46
N GLN A 393 10.28 22.96 -21.34
CA GLN A 393 9.86 22.31 -20.10
C GLN A 393 8.34 22.44 -19.93
N THR A 394 7.69 21.35 -19.53
CA THR A 394 6.28 21.36 -19.11
C THR A 394 6.17 21.90 -17.69
N LEU A 395 5.40 22.97 -17.52
CA LEU A 395 5.12 23.64 -16.26
C LEU A 395 3.60 23.70 -16.03
N PHE A 396 3.20 23.90 -14.79
CA PHE A 396 1.80 24.05 -14.40
C PHE A 396 1.61 25.44 -13.80
N LYS A 397 0.47 26.09 -14.06
CA LYS A 397 0.12 27.34 -13.39
C LYS A 397 -1.14 27.16 -12.54
N MET A 398 -1.15 27.81 -11.38
CA MET A 398 -2.32 27.93 -10.50
C MET A 398 -2.52 29.40 -10.13
N ALA A 399 -3.78 29.82 -9.93
CA ALA A 399 -4.07 31.18 -9.46
C ALA A 399 -3.47 31.38 -8.05
N ASP A 400 -2.77 32.48 -7.85
CA ASP A 400 -2.28 32.88 -6.53
C ASP A 400 -3.42 33.59 -5.78
N GLU A 401 -4.00 32.94 -4.77
CA GLU A 401 -5.09 33.51 -3.97
C GLU A 401 -4.64 34.74 -3.16
N GLU A 402 -3.33 34.89 -2.90
CA GLU A 402 -2.80 36.02 -2.14
C GLU A 402 -2.52 37.25 -3.03
N ASN A 403 -2.29 37.05 -4.33
CA ASN A 403 -1.92 38.10 -5.28
C ASN A 403 -2.86 38.10 -6.51
N GLU A 404 -3.93 38.91 -6.44
CA GLU A 404 -4.89 39.07 -7.55
C GLU A 404 -4.17 39.41 -8.87
N GLY A 405 -4.31 38.53 -9.87
CA GLY A 405 -3.72 38.70 -11.19
C GLY A 405 -2.33 38.08 -11.38
N CYS A 406 -1.81 37.38 -10.38
CA CYS A 406 -0.60 36.58 -10.49
C CYS A 406 -0.92 35.07 -10.50
N PHE A 407 -0.08 34.30 -11.18
CA PHE A 407 -0.11 32.84 -11.17
C PHE A 407 1.17 32.29 -10.58
N LEU A 408 1.06 31.27 -9.73
CA LEU A 408 2.20 30.47 -9.27
C LEU A 408 2.56 29.47 -10.37
N ILE A 409 3.83 29.45 -10.77
CA ILE A 409 4.39 28.49 -11.72
C ILE A 409 4.99 27.33 -10.93
N LEU A 410 4.49 26.13 -11.19
CA LEU A 410 4.89 24.90 -10.52
C LEU A 410 5.64 23.99 -11.48
N ASN A 411 6.71 23.37 -11.00
CA ASN A 411 7.44 22.33 -11.71
C ASN A 411 7.29 20.99 -10.98
N ARG A 412 7.07 19.91 -11.73
CA ARG A 412 6.92 18.57 -11.16
C ARG A 412 8.29 18.01 -10.78
N SER A 413 8.49 17.67 -9.51
CA SER A 413 9.79 17.21 -9.03
C SER A 413 10.20 15.87 -9.69
N PRO A 414 11.42 15.76 -10.26
CA PRO A 414 11.86 14.54 -10.91
C PRO A 414 12.06 13.42 -9.87
N GLY A 415 11.04 12.57 -9.73
CA GLY A 415 11.04 11.41 -8.84
C GLY A 415 10.19 11.51 -7.56
N GLY A 416 9.38 12.58 -7.43
CA GLY A 416 8.36 12.71 -6.37
C GLY A 416 7.19 11.73 -6.56
N GLU A 417 6.36 11.59 -5.51
CA GLU A 417 5.04 10.96 -5.63
C GLU A 417 4.15 11.82 -6.58
N GLU A 418 3.05 11.27 -7.12
CA GLU A 418 2.38 11.84 -8.31
C GLU A 418 1.88 13.29 -8.15
N ASP A 419 1.89 13.83 -6.92
CA ASP A 419 1.32 15.13 -6.53
C ASP A 419 2.35 16.11 -5.91
N GLU A 420 3.66 15.83 -6.00
CA GLU A 420 4.69 16.75 -5.48
C GLU A 420 5.11 17.78 -6.55
N TYR A 421 4.74 19.04 -6.31
CA TYR A 421 5.11 20.21 -7.11
C TYR A 421 6.02 21.14 -6.32
N GLU A 422 7.08 21.64 -6.95
CA GLU A 422 7.94 22.70 -6.42
C GLU A 422 7.61 24.02 -7.11
N GLN A 423 7.51 25.10 -6.33
CA GLN A 423 7.38 26.46 -6.88
C GLN A 423 8.63 26.78 -7.70
N TRP A 424 8.42 27.11 -8.97
CA TRP A 424 9.45 27.44 -9.94
C TRP A 424 9.57 28.95 -10.16
N GLY A 425 8.45 29.68 -10.04
CA GLY A 425 8.40 31.14 -10.18
C GLY A 425 6.96 31.67 -10.17
N THR A 426 6.79 32.89 -10.63
CA THR A 426 5.49 33.59 -10.74
C THR A 426 5.28 34.11 -12.16
N MET A 427 4.01 34.24 -12.58
CA MET A 427 3.62 34.81 -13.87
C MET A 427 2.59 35.91 -13.65
N ASP A 428 2.84 37.09 -14.20
CA ASP A 428 1.90 38.22 -14.11
C ASP A 428 0.72 38.08 -15.10
N ALA A 429 -0.27 38.97 -14.98
CA ALA A 429 -1.44 39.00 -15.84
C ALA A 429 -1.12 39.27 -17.33
N ASP A 430 0.05 39.87 -17.61
CA ASP A 430 0.55 40.12 -18.96
C ASP A 430 1.32 38.91 -19.54
N GLY A 431 1.53 37.88 -18.72
CA GLY A 431 2.20 36.64 -19.06
C GLY A 431 3.73 36.69 -19.00
N ASN A 432 4.31 37.69 -18.33
CA ASN A 432 5.72 37.72 -18.04
C ASN A 432 6.02 36.81 -16.85
N ILE A 433 7.02 35.95 -17.03
CA ILE A 433 7.41 34.97 -16.02
C ILE A 433 8.66 35.49 -15.30
N SER A 434 8.55 35.65 -13.98
CA SER A 434 9.68 35.90 -13.08
C SER A 434 10.07 34.60 -12.38
N LYS A 435 11.31 34.17 -12.59
CA LYS A 435 11.87 33.07 -11.82
C LYS A 435 12.24 33.59 -10.45
N ASP A 436 11.84 32.88 -9.39
CA ASP A 436 12.29 33.17 -8.04
C ASP A 436 13.78 32.78 -7.97
N ASP A 437 14.66 33.76 -8.21
CA ASP A 437 16.10 33.59 -8.00
C ASP A 437 16.35 33.46 -6.48
N GLU A 438 16.87 32.30 -6.05
CA GLU A 438 17.33 32.05 -4.66
C GLU A 438 18.30 33.10 -4.12
#